data_AF-A0A1Y2IV47-F1
#
_entry.id   AF-A0A1Y2IV47-F1
#
_cell.length_a   1.000
_cell.length_b   1.000
_cell.length_c   1.000
_cell.angle_alpha   90.00
_cell.angle_beta   90.00
_cell.angle_gamma   90.00
#
_symmetry.space_group_name_H-M   'P 1'
#
loop_
_entity.id
_entity.type
_entity.pdbx_description
1 polymer ?
#
loop_
_entity_poly.entity_id
_entity_poly.type
_entity_poly.pdbx_seq_one_letter_code
_entity_poly.pdbx_strand_id
1 'polypeptide(L)'
;MDDVALVVTGKTSEETHKKACAFMQREGGAMAWSKSHNSAFSVDKFGLLNCARVKPGLRPALDLGGTVIEPFNHQHFLGVLLDRCLRFHQHVALAVARGSAWTALIRRLARMQHGLQMEEVRRLYMSVAIPSMLYAVDVFLVPVQTRVGGGQEYGSVGAVKKLTQIHCQALLVMTGAMRSTATDVLEAHAHVLPFRLLMDQLCQRSVVRLCTLLPSHPLHPHILRASWHYVKSHRAPLHELMYTYRATASPVGMEKVQATQRHPCWCPPHVTKITSSKDVSLDQQ
;
A
#
# COMPACT_ATOMS: atom_id res chain seq x y z
N MET A 1 16.83 -8.87 7.77
CA MET A 1 15.66 -8.90 6.86
C MET A 1 14.90 -10.09 7.31
N ASP A 2 13.77 -9.86 7.98
CA ASP A 2 13.19 -10.87 8.85
C ASP A 2 11.94 -11.49 8.20
N ASP A 3 11.29 -10.74 7.31
CA ASP A 3 10.14 -11.19 6.53
C ASP A 3 10.53 -11.44 5.06
N VAL A 4 10.42 -12.69 4.61
CA VAL A 4 10.68 -13.10 3.22
C VAL A 4 9.46 -13.83 2.68
N ALA A 5 9.09 -13.54 1.43
CA ALA A 5 8.03 -14.26 0.72
C ALA A 5 8.62 -15.05 -0.46
N LEU A 6 8.29 -16.34 -0.52
CA LEU A 6 8.55 -17.19 -1.68
C LEU A 6 7.30 -17.24 -2.56
N VAL A 7 7.38 -16.67 -3.76
CA VAL A 7 6.28 -16.70 -4.73
C VAL A 7 6.59 -17.73 -5.82
N VAL A 8 5.72 -18.72 -5.94
CA VAL A 8 5.84 -19.80 -6.94
C VAL A 8 4.63 -19.80 -7.86
N THR A 9 4.88 -19.93 -9.16
CA THR A 9 3.83 -20.02 -10.19
C THR A 9 3.83 -21.39 -10.85
N GLY A 10 2.63 -21.87 -11.18
CA GLY A 10 2.39 -23.19 -11.76
C GLY A 10 0.93 -23.34 -12.21
N LYS A 11 0.64 -24.38 -12.99
CA LYS A 11 -0.72 -24.67 -13.48
C LYS A 11 -1.57 -25.34 -12.41
N THR A 12 -0.95 -26.09 -11.50
CA THR A 12 -1.62 -26.81 -10.41
C THR A 12 -0.98 -26.49 -9.05
N SER A 13 -1.75 -26.66 -7.98
CA SER A 13 -1.24 -26.46 -6.60
C SER A 13 -0.11 -27.43 -6.27
N GLU A 14 -0.21 -28.68 -6.72
CA GLU A 14 0.85 -29.69 -6.55
C GLU A 14 2.16 -29.29 -7.25
N GLU A 15 2.09 -28.73 -8.46
CA GLU A 15 3.29 -28.25 -9.17
C GLU A 15 3.95 -27.10 -8.40
N THR A 16 3.14 -26.16 -7.90
CA THR A 16 3.67 -25.05 -7.09
C THR A 16 4.28 -25.52 -5.78
N HIS A 17 3.68 -26.53 -5.14
CA HIS A 17 4.20 -27.11 -3.90
C HIS A 17 5.51 -27.85 -4.13
N LYS A 18 5.60 -28.69 -5.17
CA LYS A 18 6.85 -29.36 -5.55
C LYS A 18 7.98 -28.37 -5.80
N LYS A 19 7.71 -27.27 -6.52
CA LYS A 19 8.68 -26.20 -6.75
C LYS A 19 9.09 -25.47 -5.46
N ALA A 20 8.14 -25.22 -4.55
CA ALA A 20 8.42 -24.63 -3.25
C ALA A 20 9.29 -25.55 -2.39
N CYS A 21 8.93 -26.84 -2.27
CA CYS A 21 9.71 -27.84 -1.55
C CYS A 21 11.11 -27.98 -2.15
N ALA A 22 11.22 -28.05 -3.48
CA ALA A 22 12.51 -28.12 -4.17
C ALA A 22 13.38 -26.89 -3.87
N PHE A 23 12.82 -25.68 -3.86
CA PHE A 23 13.57 -24.47 -3.49
C PHE A 23 14.06 -24.51 -2.04
N MET A 24 13.22 -25.00 -1.12
CA MET A 24 13.55 -25.09 0.30
C MET A 24 14.62 -26.15 0.59
N GLN A 25 14.52 -27.33 -0.04
CA GLN A 25 15.26 -28.54 0.35
C GLN A 25 16.44 -28.89 -0.56
N ARG A 26 16.54 -28.34 -1.77
CA ARG A 26 17.67 -28.63 -2.67
C ARG A 26 19.00 -28.28 -2.03
N GLU A 27 20.07 -28.88 -2.54
CA GLU A 27 21.43 -28.51 -2.19
C GLU A 27 21.67 -27.01 -2.50
N GLY A 28 22.19 -26.26 -1.53
CA GLY A 28 22.27 -24.80 -1.60
C GLY A 28 20.92 -24.06 -1.57
N GLY A 29 19.83 -24.76 -1.25
CA GLY A 29 18.49 -24.20 -1.07
C GLY A 29 18.34 -23.42 0.24
N ALA A 30 17.12 -22.95 0.52
CA ALA A 30 16.86 -22.08 1.67
C ALA A 30 17.26 -22.73 3.01
N MET A 31 16.99 -24.02 3.21
CA MET A 31 17.36 -24.71 4.45
C MET A 31 18.87 -24.89 4.61
N ALA A 32 19.61 -25.08 3.51
CA ALA A 32 21.07 -25.14 3.53
C ALA A 32 21.67 -23.75 3.83
N TRP A 33 21.11 -22.69 3.22
CA TRP A 33 21.49 -21.30 3.49
C TRP A 33 21.23 -20.91 4.96
N SER A 34 20.07 -21.28 5.50
CA SER A 34 19.68 -21.06 6.90
C SER A 34 20.70 -21.66 7.87
N LYS A 35 21.13 -22.90 7.61
CA LYS A 35 22.17 -23.58 8.41
C LYS A 35 23.54 -22.90 8.27
N SER A 36 23.95 -22.51 7.07
CA SER A 36 25.28 -21.92 6.85
C SER A 36 25.41 -20.48 7.38
N HIS A 37 24.31 -19.72 7.45
CA HIS A 37 24.30 -18.34 7.93
C HIS A 37 23.80 -18.21 9.38
N ASN A 38 23.67 -19.34 10.10
CA ASN A 38 23.16 -19.41 11.48
C ASN A 38 21.83 -18.63 11.68
N SER A 39 20.96 -18.68 10.68
CA SER A 39 19.69 -17.97 10.63
C SER A 39 18.57 -18.98 10.47
N ALA A 40 18.17 -19.60 11.57
CA ALA A 40 17.21 -20.70 11.59
C ALA A 40 15.80 -20.22 11.20
N PHE A 41 15.17 -20.89 10.23
CA PHE A 41 13.77 -20.65 9.91
C PHE A 41 12.84 -21.28 10.95
N SER A 42 11.90 -20.47 11.45
CA SER A 42 10.78 -20.93 12.28
C SER A 42 9.68 -21.45 11.34
N VAL A 43 9.77 -22.72 10.94
CA VAL A 43 8.83 -23.33 9.96
C VAL A 43 7.39 -23.32 10.47
N ASP A 44 7.19 -23.35 11.78
CA ASP A 44 5.91 -23.17 12.47
C ASP A 44 5.24 -21.81 12.20
N LYS A 45 6.02 -20.78 11.84
CA LYS A 45 5.52 -19.44 11.51
C LYS A 45 5.25 -19.25 10.03
N PHE A 46 5.52 -20.25 9.19
CA PHE A 46 5.34 -20.11 7.76
C PHE A 46 3.85 -19.97 7.42
N GLY A 47 3.51 -18.89 6.74
CA GLY A 47 2.17 -18.69 6.19
C GLY A 47 2.10 -19.25 4.77
N LEU A 48 1.31 -20.30 4.56
CA LEU A 48 1.00 -20.81 3.22
C LEU A 48 -0.25 -20.12 2.66
N LEU A 49 -0.10 -19.39 1.55
CA LEU A 49 -1.22 -18.80 0.82
C LEU A 49 -1.30 -19.37 -0.60
N ASN A 50 -2.25 -20.29 -0.80
CA ASN A 50 -2.50 -20.90 -2.11
C ASN A 50 -3.40 -19.99 -2.98
N CYS A 51 -2.78 -19.07 -3.71
CA CYS A 51 -3.46 -18.08 -4.53
C CYS A 51 -4.07 -18.66 -5.81
N ALA A 52 -5.39 -18.52 -6.01
CA ALA A 52 -6.06 -18.89 -7.26
C ALA A 52 -7.43 -18.22 -7.42
N ARG A 53 -7.77 -17.85 -8.66
CA ARG A 53 -8.95 -17.02 -8.99
C ARG A 53 -10.29 -17.78 -8.96
N VAL A 54 -10.31 -19.09 -9.24
CA VAL A 54 -11.54 -19.77 -9.72
C VAL A 54 -12.08 -20.89 -8.82
N LYS A 55 -11.29 -21.51 -7.93
CA LYS A 55 -11.77 -22.71 -7.20
C LYS A 55 -12.04 -22.45 -5.70
N PRO A 56 -13.29 -22.51 -5.22
CA PRO A 56 -13.60 -22.76 -3.82
C PRO A 56 -13.23 -24.21 -3.46
N GLY A 57 -12.80 -24.44 -2.23
CA GLY A 57 -12.37 -25.76 -1.76
C GLY A 57 -11.14 -25.70 -0.84
N LEU A 58 -11.00 -26.76 -0.03
CA LEU A 58 -9.82 -27.04 0.78
C LEU A 58 -8.61 -27.08 -0.15
N ARG A 59 -7.59 -26.31 0.17
CA ARG A 59 -6.33 -26.33 -0.58
C ARG A 59 -5.43 -27.39 0.04
N PRO A 60 -4.55 -28.04 -0.74
CA PRO A 60 -3.62 -28.99 -0.16
C PRO A 60 -2.73 -28.27 0.85
N ALA A 61 -2.43 -28.95 1.96
CA ALA A 61 -1.36 -28.57 2.86
C ALA A 61 -0.01 -28.79 2.16
N LEU A 62 0.98 -27.97 2.54
CA LEU A 62 2.34 -28.11 2.04
C LEU A 62 3.14 -28.96 3.02
N ASP A 63 3.66 -30.09 2.57
CA ASP A 63 4.65 -30.86 3.34
C ASP A 63 6.07 -30.35 3.03
N LEU A 64 6.67 -29.66 4.00
CA LEU A 64 8.08 -29.28 3.97
C LEU A 64 8.90 -30.24 4.83
N GLY A 65 9.17 -31.42 4.27
CA GLY A 65 10.18 -32.34 4.82
C GLY A 65 9.81 -32.87 6.20
N GLY A 66 8.53 -33.22 6.38
CA GLY A 66 7.99 -33.73 7.64
C GLY A 66 7.24 -32.68 8.47
N THR A 67 7.25 -31.40 8.05
CA THR A 67 6.41 -30.35 8.65
C THR A 67 5.26 -30.00 7.70
N VAL A 68 4.04 -30.29 8.12
CA VAL A 68 2.82 -29.96 7.37
C VAL A 68 2.39 -28.53 7.68
N ILE A 69 2.34 -27.68 6.67
CA ILE A 69 1.88 -26.29 6.77
C ILE A 69 0.49 -26.19 6.15
N GLU A 70 -0.48 -25.85 6.99
CA GLU A 70 -1.86 -25.66 6.57
C GLU A 70 -2.06 -24.34 5.79
N PRO A 71 -2.88 -24.35 4.73
CA PRO A 71 -3.12 -23.16 3.94
C PRO A 71 -4.08 -22.20 4.64
N PHE A 72 -3.69 -20.93 4.71
CA PHE A 72 -4.55 -19.88 5.22
C PHE A 72 -5.45 -19.31 4.12
N ASN A 73 -6.61 -18.79 4.53
CA ASN A 73 -7.48 -18.03 3.62
C ASN A 73 -6.95 -16.61 3.38
N HIS A 74 -6.26 -16.06 4.38
CA HIS A 74 -5.64 -14.76 4.38
C HIS A 74 -4.36 -14.78 5.21
N GLN A 75 -3.34 -14.01 4.81
CA GLN A 75 -2.08 -13.92 5.54
C GLN A 75 -1.57 -12.48 5.57
N HIS A 76 -1.02 -12.07 6.72
CA HIS A 76 -0.32 -10.80 6.84
C HIS A 76 1.06 -10.88 6.18
N PHE A 77 1.39 -9.91 5.34
CA PHE A 77 2.72 -9.71 4.76
C PHE A 77 3.01 -8.22 4.62
N LEU A 78 4.11 -7.76 5.25
CA LEU A 78 4.52 -6.34 5.26
C LEU A 78 3.38 -5.37 5.63
N GLY A 79 2.52 -5.75 6.58
CA GLY A 79 1.38 -4.95 7.02
C GLY A 79 0.14 -4.99 6.11
N VAL A 80 0.20 -5.68 4.97
CA VAL A 80 -0.93 -5.93 4.07
C VAL A 80 -1.52 -7.30 4.35
N LEU A 81 -2.85 -7.42 4.30
CA LEU A 81 -3.54 -8.69 4.49
C LEU A 81 -3.93 -9.25 3.13
N LEU A 82 -3.28 -10.33 2.73
CA LEU A 82 -3.40 -10.93 1.41
C LEU A 82 -4.43 -12.04 1.43
N ASP A 83 -5.50 -11.90 0.66
CA ASP A 83 -6.50 -12.95 0.47
C ASP A 83 -6.05 -13.94 -0.62
N ARG A 84 -6.45 -15.21 -0.54
CA ARG A 84 -6.20 -16.24 -1.59
C ARG A 84 -6.63 -15.83 -3.01
N CYS A 85 -7.63 -14.96 -3.13
CA CYS A 85 -8.14 -14.48 -4.42
C CYS A 85 -7.55 -13.11 -4.80
N LEU A 86 -6.67 -12.53 -3.99
CA LEU A 86 -6.12 -11.17 -4.13
C LEU A 86 -7.22 -10.12 -4.36
N ARG A 87 -8.35 -10.28 -3.66
CA ARG A 87 -9.49 -9.33 -3.70
C ARG A 87 -9.41 -8.26 -2.61
N PHE A 88 -8.60 -8.51 -1.57
CA PHE A 88 -8.35 -7.59 -0.45
C PHE A 88 -9.60 -7.17 0.33
N HIS A 89 -10.66 -7.98 0.35
CA HIS A 89 -11.89 -7.63 1.07
C HIS A 89 -11.64 -7.53 2.57
N GLN A 90 -10.84 -8.45 3.10
CA GLN A 90 -10.49 -8.46 4.52
C GLN A 90 -9.52 -7.31 4.86
N HIS A 91 -8.60 -6.96 3.95
CA HIS A 91 -7.74 -5.81 4.15
C HIS A 91 -8.51 -4.48 4.11
N VAL A 92 -9.51 -4.34 3.24
CA VAL A 92 -10.42 -3.18 3.26
C VAL A 92 -11.18 -3.10 4.59
N ALA A 93 -11.65 -4.24 5.13
CA ALA A 93 -12.29 -4.25 6.45
C ALA A 93 -11.31 -3.83 7.56
N LEU A 94 -10.06 -4.28 7.50
CA LEU A 94 -8.99 -3.86 8.41
C LEU A 94 -8.72 -2.35 8.30
N ALA A 95 -8.65 -1.80 7.08
CA ALA A 95 -8.50 -0.38 6.84
C ALA A 95 -9.65 0.44 7.45
N VAL A 96 -10.90 0.01 7.21
CA VAL A 96 -12.09 0.65 7.82
C VAL A 96 -12.03 0.58 9.34
N ALA A 97 -11.62 -0.55 9.92
CA ALA A 97 -11.48 -0.71 11.36
C ALA A 97 -10.41 0.22 11.95
N ARG A 98 -9.23 0.31 11.30
CA ARG A 98 -8.16 1.25 11.68
C ARG A 98 -8.63 2.70 11.62
N GLY A 99 -9.28 3.08 10.52
CA GLY A 99 -9.84 4.43 10.38
C GLY A 99 -10.89 4.73 11.43
N SER A 100 -11.80 3.79 11.72
CA SER A 100 -12.81 3.93 12.76
C SER A 100 -12.20 4.09 14.17
N ALA A 101 -11.17 3.30 14.48
CA ALA A 101 -10.45 3.39 15.75
C ALA A 101 -9.78 4.77 15.90
N TRP A 102 -9.09 5.26 14.87
CA TRP A 102 -8.51 6.60 14.88
C TRP A 102 -9.56 7.70 14.99
N THR A 103 -10.67 7.60 14.27
CA THR A 103 -11.78 8.56 14.37
C THR A 103 -12.37 8.58 15.79
N ALA A 104 -12.47 7.42 16.46
CA ALA A 104 -12.92 7.35 17.85
C ALA A 104 -11.93 8.00 18.83
N LEU A 105 -10.62 7.80 18.62
CA LEU A 105 -9.57 8.47 19.41
C LEU A 105 -9.59 9.98 19.20
N ILE A 106 -9.67 10.43 17.95
CA ILE A 106 -9.77 11.84 17.59
C ILE A 106 -11.01 12.47 18.23
N ARG A 107 -12.16 11.79 18.21
CA ARG A 107 -13.37 12.26 18.88
C ARG A 107 -13.19 12.48 20.38
N ARG A 108 -12.38 11.65 21.04
CA ARG A 108 -12.08 11.83 22.47
C ARG A 108 -11.17 13.03 22.72
N LEU A 109 -10.31 13.38 21.76
CA LEU A 109 -9.39 14.52 21.85
C LEU A 109 -10.04 15.85 21.42
N ALA A 110 -10.98 15.83 20.48
CA ALA A 110 -11.66 17.01 19.93
C ALA A 110 -12.86 17.47 20.79
N ARG A 111 -12.76 17.38 22.13
CA ARG A 111 -13.86 17.78 23.04
C ARG A 111 -14.08 19.30 23.01
N MET A 112 -15.34 19.73 23.05
CA MET A 112 -15.72 21.13 22.84
C MET A 112 -15.20 22.12 23.91
N GLN A 113 -14.94 21.68 25.15
CA GLN A 113 -14.54 22.55 26.26
C GLN A 113 -13.04 22.53 26.59
N HIS A 114 -12.36 21.38 26.40
CA HIS A 114 -10.94 21.17 26.74
C HIS A 114 -10.21 20.32 25.69
N GLY A 115 -10.70 20.32 24.46
CA GLY A 115 -10.14 19.53 23.37
C GLY A 115 -9.10 20.28 22.56
N LEU A 116 -8.49 19.53 21.65
CA LEU A 116 -7.57 20.07 20.66
C LEU A 116 -8.30 21.01 19.69
N GLN A 117 -7.57 22.02 19.22
CA GLN A 117 -8.07 22.91 18.17
C GLN A 117 -8.24 22.13 16.86
N MET A 118 -9.15 22.61 16.01
CA MET A 118 -9.45 22.00 14.71
C MET A 118 -8.19 21.75 13.87
N GLU A 119 -7.26 22.69 13.85
CA GLU A 119 -6.01 22.56 13.09
C GLU A 119 -5.11 21.42 13.58
N GLU A 120 -5.06 21.20 14.89
CA GLU A 120 -4.28 20.14 15.53
C GLU A 120 -4.93 18.78 15.27
N VAL A 121 -6.26 18.72 15.37
CA VAL A 121 -7.04 17.53 15.03
C VAL A 121 -6.85 17.17 13.55
N ARG A 122 -6.91 18.16 12.65
CA ARG A 122 -6.64 17.98 11.22
C ARG A 122 -5.23 17.45 10.99
N ARG A 123 -4.23 18.01 11.68
CA ARG A 123 -2.84 17.57 11.59
C ARG A 123 -2.71 16.11 12.03
N LEU A 124 -3.31 15.72 13.15
CA LEU A 124 -3.31 14.35 13.65
C LEU A 124 -4.00 13.40 12.67
N TYR A 125 -5.16 13.80 12.13
CA TYR A 125 -5.89 13.01 11.14
C TYR A 125 -5.05 12.76 9.88
N MET A 126 -4.44 13.81 9.32
CA MET A 126 -3.64 13.73 8.10
C MET A 126 -2.31 13.00 8.28
N SER A 127 -1.67 13.14 9.43
CA SER A 127 -0.35 12.54 9.69
C SER A 127 -0.40 11.12 10.21
N VAL A 128 -1.51 10.71 10.86
CA VAL A 128 -1.61 9.40 11.52
C VAL A 128 -2.78 8.57 11.00
N ALA A 129 -4.00 9.10 11.06
CA ALA A 129 -5.19 8.32 10.71
C ALA A 129 -5.22 7.95 9.21
N ILE A 130 -4.99 8.93 8.33
CA ILE A 130 -4.94 8.73 6.88
C ILE A 130 -3.86 7.72 6.49
N PRO A 131 -2.57 7.87 6.88
CA PRO A 131 -1.53 6.90 6.55
C PRO A 131 -1.78 5.51 7.14
N SER A 132 -2.37 5.41 8.34
CA SER A 132 -2.68 4.13 8.98
C SER A 132 -3.79 3.37 8.25
N MET A 133 -4.84 4.08 7.83
CA MET A 133 -5.98 3.51 7.10
C MET A 133 -5.64 3.21 5.63
N LEU A 134 -4.85 4.08 4.97
CA LEU A 134 -4.51 4.00 3.55
C LEU A 134 -3.11 3.41 3.30
N TYR A 135 -2.57 2.67 4.26
CA TYR A 135 -1.31 1.97 4.09
C TYR A 135 -1.39 0.98 2.92
N ALA A 136 -0.48 1.10 1.94
CA ALA A 136 -0.45 0.32 0.70
C ALA A 136 -1.71 0.46 -0.19
N VAL A 137 -2.32 1.65 -0.21
CA VAL A 137 -3.53 1.94 -1.02
C VAL A 137 -3.39 1.59 -2.51
N ASP A 138 -2.19 1.71 -3.05
CA ASP A 138 -1.78 1.34 -4.40
C ASP A 138 -1.79 -0.18 -4.66
N VAL A 139 -1.78 -0.99 -3.61
CA VAL A 139 -1.84 -2.45 -3.70
C VAL A 139 -3.28 -2.96 -3.64
N PHE A 140 -4.11 -2.42 -2.75
CA PHE A 140 -5.43 -3.01 -2.48
C PHE A 140 -6.62 -2.23 -3.05
N LEU A 141 -6.44 -0.98 -3.49
CA LEU A 141 -7.47 -0.19 -4.17
C LEU A 141 -7.11 0.08 -5.62
N VAL A 142 -8.14 0.04 -6.46
CA VAL A 142 -8.11 0.56 -7.83
C VAL A 142 -8.86 1.89 -7.82
N PRO A 143 -8.23 2.99 -8.28
CA PRO A 143 -8.87 4.29 -8.42
C PRO A 143 -10.23 4.21 -9.10
N VAL A 144 -11.20 4.99 -8.62
CA VAL A 144 -12.55 4.97 -9.19
C VAL A 144 -12.56 5.81 -10.45
N GLN A 145 -12.91 5.19 -11.58
CA GLN A 145 -13.03 5.87 -12.86
C GLN A 145 -14.46 5.78 -13.41
N THR A 146 -14.91 6.83 -14.06
CA THR A 146 -16.15 6.81 -14.84
C THR A 146 -15.85 6.36 -16.26
N ARG A 147 -16.56 5.34 -16.76
CA ARG A 147 -16.37 4.90 -18.15
C ARG A 147 -16.87 5.97 -19.12
N VAL A 148 -16.09 6.23 -20.16
CA VAL A 148 -16.51 7.11 -21.26
C VAL A 148 -17.72 6.48 -21.95
N GLY A 149 -18.85 7.19 -21.98
CA GLY A 149 -20.09 6.73 -22.63
C GLY A 149 -21.05 5.91 -21.76
N GLY A 150 -20.80 5.78 -20.44
CA GLY A 150 -21.77 5.16 -19.53
C GLY A 150 -21.57 5.63 -18.10
N GLY A 151 -22.67 5.94 -17.39
CA GLY A 151 -22.65 6.44 -16.00
C GLY A 151 -22.18 5.43 -14.95
N GLN A 152 -21.60 4.29 -15.35
CA GLN A 152 -21.15 3.24 -14.44
C GLN A 152 -19.70 3.48 -14.00
N GLU A 153 -19.52 3.67 -12.69
CA GLU A 153 -18.21 3.73 -12.05
C GLU A 153 -17.53 2.36 -12.08
N TYR A 154 -16.23 2.36 -12.39
CA TYR A 154 -15.33 1.21 -12.38
C TYR A 154 -14.27 1.39 -11.28
N GLY A 155 -13.72 0.27 -10.77
CA GLY A 155 -12.68 0.25 -9.75
C GLY A 155 -13.19 -0.21 -8.37
N SER A 156 -12.49 0.15 -7.31
CA SER A 156 -12.81 -0.26 -5.94
C SER A 156 -13.95 0.54 -5.31
N VAL A 157 -15.03 0.80 -6.06
CA VAL A 157 -16.14 1.71 -5.70
C VAL A 157 -16.71 1.42 -4.30
N GLY A 158 -17.02 0.16 -4.02
CA GLY A 158 -17.59 -0.23 -2.71
C GLY A 158 -16.62 -0.05 -1.55
N ALA A 159 -15.33 -0.29 -1.76
CA ALA A 159 -14.31 -0.08 -0.74
C ALA A 159 -14.09 1.42 -0.48
N VAL A 160 -13.99 2.20 -1.56
CA VAL A 160 -13.84 3.66 -1.49
C VAL A 160 -15.03 4.28 -0.76
N LYS A 161 -16.28 3.89 -1.07
CA LYS A 161 -17.48 4.37 -0.35
C LYS A 161 -17.39 4.13 1.16
N LYS A 162 -16.95 2.94 1.60
CA LYS A 162 -16.79 2.64 3.04
C LYS A 162 -15.72 3.52 3.69
N LEU A 163 -14.59 3.74 3.01
CA LEU A 163 -13.52 4.58 3.54
C LEU A 163 -13.91 6.07 3.53
N THR A 164 -14.66 6.54 2.53
CA THR A 164 -15.25 7.88 2.48
C THR A 164 -16.19 8.10 3.67
N GLN A 165 -16.98 7.11 4.07
CA GLN A 165 -17.82 7.24 5.26
C GLN A 165 -16.98 7.51 6.52
N ILE A 166 -15.86 6.80 6.71
CA ILE A 166 -14.95 7.05 7.83
C ILE A 166 -14.31 8.43 7.74
N HIS A 167 -13.96 8.88 6.54
CA HIS A 167 -13.48 10.23 6.28
C HIS A 167 -14.49 11.30 6.70
N CYS A 168 -15.73 11.20 6.22
CA CYS A 168 -16.81 12.12 6.60
C CYS A 168 -17.04 12.13 8.12
N GLN A 169 -17.00 10.97 8.79
CA GLN A 169 -17.13 10.90 10.24
C GLN A 169 -15.98 11.60 10.97
N ALA A 170 -14.75 11.52 10.45
CA ALA A 170 -13.61 12.26 11.00
C ALA A 170 -13.76 13.77 10.79
N LEU A 171 -14.24 14.19 9.61
CA LEU A 171 -14.48 15.61 9.31
C LEU A 171 -15.56 16.21 10.21
N LEU A 172 -16.67 15.50 10.44
CA LEU A 172 -17.72 15.92 11.37
C LEU A 172 -17.17 16.13 12.79
N VAL A 173 -16.30 15.24 13.25
CA VAL A 173 -15.64 15.36 14.56
C VAL A 173 -14.69 16.56 14.60
N MET A 174 -13.95 16.79 13.52
CA MET A 174 -12.96 17.85 13.39
C MET A 174 -13.60 19.24 13.33
N THR A 175 -14.69 19.39 12.59
CA THR A 175 -15.38 20.68 12.38
C THR A 175 -16.46 20.96 13.43
N GLY A 176 -16.93 19.93 14.16
CA GLY A 176 -18.08 20.05 15.06
C GLY A 176 -19.41 20.30 14.34
N ALA A 177 -19.46 20.10 13.02
CA ALA A 177 -20.63 20.36 12.20
C ALA A 177 -21.76 19.35 12.45
N MET A 178 -22.97 19.69 12.00
CA MET A 178 -24.15 18.84 12.10
C MET A 178 -23.99 17.58 11.24
N ARG A 179 -24.57 16.46 11.68
CA ARG A 179 -24.51 15.18 10.94
C ARG A 179 -25.09 15.27 9.51
N SER A 180 -25.96 16.24 9.26
CA SER A 180 -26.59 16.49 7.96
C SER A 180 -25.77 17.42 7.05
N THR A 181 -24.64 17.95 7.51
CA THR A 181 -23.78 18.81 6.68
C THR A 181 -23.25 18.04 5.49
N ALA A 182 -23.31 18.65 4.30
CA ALA A 182 -22.85 18.05 3.06
C ALA A 182 -21.33 17.76 3.10
N THR A 183 -20.90 16.70 2.43
CA THR A 183 -19.51 16.21 2.54
C THR A 183 -18.51 17.18 1.92
N ASP A 184 -18.84 17.75 0.77
CA ASP A 184 -18.07 18.78 0.09
C ASP A 184 -17.88 20.03 0.95
N VAL A 185 -18.93 20.45 1.68
CA VAL A 185 -18.89 21.55 2.63
C VAL A 185 -17.96 21.22 3.80
N LEU A 186 -18.01 19.99 4.34
CA LEU A 186 -17.08 19.55 5.38
C LEU A 186 -15.63 19.54 4.91
N GLU A 187 -15.36 19.02 3.72
CA GLU A 187 -14.03 18.96 3.11
C GLU A 187 -13.46 20.37 2.90
N ALA A 188 -14.28 21.28 2.36
CA ALA A 188 -13.91 22.68 2.17
C ALA A 188 -13.61 23.41 3.49
N HIS A 189 -14.49 23.30 4.49
CA HIS A 189 -14.28 23.91 5.80
C HIS A 189 -13.07 23.32 6.53
N ALA A 190 -12.84 22.01 6.40
CA ALA A 190 -11.70 21.36 6.99
C ALA A 190 -10.37 21.65 6.28
N HIS A 191 -10.40 22.31 5.12
CA HIS A 191 -9.22 22.47 4.25
C HIS A 191 -8.56 21.10 3.97
N VAL A 192 -9.41 20.13 3.61
CA VAL A 192 -9.03 18.74 3.32
C VAL A 192 -9.46 18.42 1.89
N LEU A 193 -8.59 17.72 1.16
CA LEU A 193 -8.91 17.22 -0.17
C LEU A 193 -10.10 16.25 -0.10
N PRO A 194 -11.02 16.31 -1.08
CA PRO A 194 -12.02 15.29 -1.24
C PRO A 194 -11.45 13.89 -1.19
N PHE A 195 -12.12 12.96 -0.50
CA PHE A 195 -11.50 11.66 -0.18
C PHE A 195 -10.96 10.91 -1.41
N ARG A 196 -11.68 10.99 -2.53
CA ARG A 196 -11.26 10.39 -3.80
C ARG A 196 -9.96 11.01 -4.31
N LEU A 197 -9.85 12.34 -4.29
CA LEU A 197 -8.66 13.06 -4.69
C LEU A 197 -7.47 12.80 -3.75
N LEU A 198 -7.74 12.66 -2.45
CA LEU A 198 -6.71 12.27 -1.47
C LEU A 198 -6.15 10.88 -1.78
N MET A 199 -7.03 9.90 -2.05
CA MET A 199 -6.62 8.56 -2.48
C MET A 199 -5.83 8.61 -3.80
N ASP A 200 -6.32 9.36 -4.79
CA ASP A 200 -5.64 9.50 -6.08
C ASP A 200 -4.26 10.11 -5.93
N GLN A 201 -4.11 11.12 -5.07
CA GLN A 201 -2.81 11.72 -4.76
C GLN A 201 -1.84 10.69 -4.19
N LEU A 202 -2.28 9.81 -3.28
CA LEU A 202 -1.43 8.75 -2.72
C LEU A 202 -1.03 7.72 -3.77
N CYS A 203 -2.00 7.24 -4.56
CA CYS A 203 -1.76 6.30 -5.66
C CYS A 203 -0.80 6.90 -6.70
N GLN A 204 -1.01 8.15 -7.10
CA GLN A 204 -0.15 8.84 -8.06
C GLN A 204 1.27 9.02 -7.50
N ARG A 205 1.44 9.34 -6.21
CA ARG A 205 2.78 9.41 -5.58
C ARG A 205 3.51 8.07 -5.65
N SER A 206 2.81 6.95 -5.42
CA SER A 206 3.38 5.61 -5.60
C SER A 206 3.77 5.35 -7.05
N VAL A 207 2.90 5.68 -8.01
CA VAL A 207 3.19 5.49 -9.45
C VAL A 207 4.39 6.32 -9.88
N VAL A 208 4.48 7.59 -9.49
CA VAL A 208 5.63 8.45 -9.78
C VAL A 208 6.91 7.82 -9.26
N ARG A 209 6.92 7.34 -8.00
CA ARG A 209 8.09 6.64 -7.43
C ARG A 209 8.50 5.40 -8.21
N LEU A 210 7.53 4.66 -8.75
CA LEU A 210 7.78 3.50 -9.60
C LEU A 210 8.36 3.92 -10.97
N CYS A 211 7.82 4.98 -11.58
CA CYS A 211 8.28 5.49 -12.88
C CYS A 211 9.69 6.09 -12.84
N THR A 212 10.11 6.67 -11.71
CA THR A 212 11.44 7.26 -11.53
C THR A 212 12.53 6.26 -11.13
N LEU A 213 12.22 4.96 -11.02
CA LEU A 213 13.22 3.94 -10.70
C LEU A 213 14.27 3.81 -11.81
N LEU A 214 15.54 3.60 -11.42
CA LEU A 214 16.62 3.34 -12.36
C LEU A 214 16.43 2.04 -13.15
N PRO A 215 17.00 1.96 -14.36
CA PRO A 215 17.05 0.72 -15.13
C PRO A 215 17.66 -0.48 -14.38
N SER A 216 18.58 -0.23 -13.45
CA SER A 216 19.21 -1.25 -12.61
C SER A 216 18.30 -1.80 -11.50
N HIS A 217 17.18 -1.12 -11.19
CA HIS A 217 16.29 -1.55 -10.12
C HIS A 217 15.49 -2.80 -10.55
N PRO A 218 15.34 -3.84 -9.69
CA PRO A 218 14.69 -5.10 -10.06
C PRO A 218 13.24 -4.93 -10.53
N LEU A 219 12.53 -3.91 -10.02
CA LEU A 219 11.15 -3.62 -10.42
C LEU A 219 11.02 -2.87 -11.76
N HIS A 220 12.08 -2.23 -12.27
CA HIS A 220 12.03 -1.45 -13.50
C HIS A 220 11.46 -2.22 -14.71
N PRO A 221 11.93 -3.44 -15.04
CA PRO A 221 11.35 -4.21 -16.15
C PRO A 221 9.88 -4.60 -15.93
N HIS A 222 9.43 -4.75 -14.68
CA HIS A 222 8.02 -5.04 -14.38
C HIS A 222 7.14 -3.82 -14.59
N ILE A 223 7.61 -2.64 -14.20
CA ILE A 223 6.90 -1.37 -14.36
C ILE A 223 6.80 -1.01 -15.84
N LEU A 224 7.89 -1.15 -16.60
CA LEU A 224 7.87 -0.95 -18.05
C LEU A 224 6.85 -1.85 -18.74
N ARG A 225 6.81 -3.15 -18.40
CA ARG A 225 5.81 -4.08 -18.96
C ARG A 225 4.39 -3.67 -18.60
N ALA A 226 4.15 -3.28 -17.35
CA ALA A 226 2.83 -2.86 -16.89
C ALA A 226 2.36 -1.55 -17.54
N SER A 227 3.27 -0.62 -17.85
CA SER A 227 2.94 0.65 -18.51
C SER A 227 2.74 0.51 -20.02
N TRP A 228 3.45 -0.43 -20.67
CA TRP A 228 3.47 -0.54 -22.13
C TRP A 228 2.15 -1.10 -22.69
N HIS A 229 1.55 -2.08 -22.00
CA HIS A 229 0.35 -2.74 -22.47
C HIS A 229 -0.72 -2.81 -21.38
N TYR A 230 -1.89 -2.25 -21.68
CA TYR A 230 -3.07 -2.49 -20.86
C TYR A 230 -3.64 -3.88 -21.14
N VAL A 231 -3.45 -4.79 -20.17
CA VAL A 231 -3.78 -6.21 -20.34
C VAL A 231 -5.29 -6.44 -20.39
N LYS A 232 -5.75 -7.26 -21.34
CA LYS A 232 -7.18 -7.59 -21.49
C LYS A 232 -7.74 -8.39 -20.31
N SER A 233 -6.95 -9.33 -19.77
CA SER A 233 -7.32 -10.25 -18.69
C SER A 233 -6.30 -10.23 -17.55
N HIS A 234 -6.64 -10.83 -16.39
CA HIS A 234 -5.74 -10.95 -15.23
C HIS A 234 -5.10 -9.63 -14.76
N ARG A 235 -5.85 -8.53 -14.85
CA ARG A 235 -5.38 -7.20 -14.43
C ARG A 235 -5.04 -7.22 -12.96
N ALA A 236 -3.83 -6.72 -12.67
CA ALA A 236 -3.36 -6.47 -11.33
C ALA A 236 -3.51 -4.97 -11.01
N PRO A 237 -3.57 -4.58 -9.72
CA PRO A 237 -3.62 -3.18 -9.31
C PRO A 237 -2.57 -2.31 -10.01
N LEU A 238 -1.34 -2.81 -10.15
CA LEU A 238 -0.27 -2.12 -10.88
C LEU A 238 -0.64 -1.76 -12.33
N HIS A 239 -1.31 -2.66 -13.06
CA HIS A 239 -1.73 -2.38 -14.44
C HIS A 239 -2.82 -1.30 -14.49
N GLU A 240 -3.75 -1.33 -13.54
CA GLU A 240 -4.81 -0.31 -13.44
C GLU A 240 -4.22 1.06 -13.08
N LEU A 241 -3.28 1.11 -12.13
CA LEU A 241 -2.61 2.34 -11.74
C LEU A 241 -1.79 2.93 -12.90
N MET A 242 -0.97 2.11 -13.56
CA MET A 242 -0.17 2.56 -14.70
C MET A 242 -1.04 3.06 -15.84
N TYR A 243 -2.18 2.40 -16.09
CA TYR A 243 -3.14 2.86 -17.09
C TYR A 243 -3.86 4.15 -16.68
N THR A 244 -4.28 4.25 -15.43
CA THR A 244 -5.00 5.41 -14.88
C THR A 244 -4.17 6.68 -14.95
N TYR A 245 -2.91 6.61 -14.53
CA TYR A 245 -2.04 7.77 -14.40
C TYR A 245 -1.05 7.91 -15.56
N ARG A 246 -1.24 7.19 -16.67
CA ARG A 246 -0.32 7.23 -17.84
C ARG A 246 -0.09 8.62 -18.42
N ALA A 247 -1.06 9.53 -18.27
CA ALA A 247 -0.98 10.90 -18.76
C ALA A 247 -0.10 11.78 -17.86
N THR A 248 0.02 11.45 -16.57
CA THR A 248 0.77 12.24 -15.58
C THR A 248 2.12 11.62 -15.25
N ALA A 249 2.26 10.30 -15.35
CA ALA A 249 3.48 9.57 -15.04
C ALA A 249 3.75 8.47 -16.07
N SER A 250 4.98 8.46 -16.60
CA SER A 250 5.45 7.44 -17.55
C SER A 250 6.88 7.04 -17.22
N PRO A 251 7.21 5.73 -17.17
CA PRO A 251 8.58 5.30 -16.89
C PRO A 251 9.57 5.65 -18.00
N VAL A 252 9.13 6.03 -19.20
CA VAL A 252 10.02 6.44 -20.30
C VAL A 252 10.32 7.95 -20.27
N GLY A 253 9.33 8.77 -19.88
CA GLY A 253 9.42 10.22 -19.94
C GLY A 253 9.85 10.91 -18.63
N MET A 254 10.02 10.16 -17.55
CA MET A 254 10.37 10.72 -16.23
C MET A 254 11.86 10.58 -15.91
N GLU A 255 12.41 11.61 -15.28
CA GLU A 255 13.76 11.60 -14.74
C GLU A 255 13.96 10.43 -13.77
N LYS A 256 15.12 9.78 -13.86
CA LYS A 256 15.45 8.63 -13.01
C LYS A 256 16.11 9.12 -11.74
N VAL A 257 15.51 8.78 -10.60
CA VAL A 257 15.97 9.18 -9.28
C VAL A 257 16.73 8.03 -8.66
N GLN A 258 18.02 8.24 -8.40
CA GLN A 258 18.82 7.30 -7.62
C GLN A 258 18.47 7.45 -6.16
N ALA A 259 17.79 6.43 -5.64
CA ALA A 259 17.71 6.19 -4.21
C ALA A 259 19.14 5.97 -3.71
N THR A 260 19.80 7.05 -3.31
CA THR A 260 21.17 7.01 -2.83
C THR A 260 21.11 6.39 -1.44
N GLN A 261 21.36 5.09 -1.34
CA GLN A 261 21.73 4.49 -0.06
C GLN A 261 23.13 5.01 0.25
N ARG A 262 23.18 6.11 1.02
CA ARG A 262 24.43 6.67 1.47
C ARG A 262 24.86 5.92 2.72
N HIS A 263 26.15 5.61 2.81
CA HIS A 263 26.72 4.98 4.00
C HIS A 263 26.41 5.86 5.24
N PRO A 264 26.22 5.29 6.45
CA PRO A 264 25.98 6.09 7.65
C PRO A 264 27.04 7.17 7.92
N CYS A 265 28.28 6.93 7.52
CA CYS A 265 29.40 7.88 7.62
C CYS A 265 29.56 8.77 6.37
N TRP A 266 28.57 8.82 5.48
CA TRP A 266 28.65 9.66 4.30
C TRP A 266 28.49 11.14 4.69
N CYS A 267 29.47 11.96 4.31
CA CYS A 267 29.40 13.41 4.44
C CYS A 267 28.97 14.05 3.10
N PRO A 268 28.05 15.01 3.11
CA PRO A 268 27.67 15.71 1.90
C PRO A 268 28.85 16.47 1.30
N PRO A 269 29.02 16.44 -0.05
CA PRO A 269 30.07 17.18 -0.73
C PRO A 269 29.81 18.70 -0.71
N HIS A 270 28.63 19.13 -0.26
CA HIS A 270 28.26 20.52 -0.07
C HIS A 270 27.99 20.78 1.42
N VAL A 271 28.51 21.91 1.91
CA VAL A 271 28.25 22.39 3.27
C VAL A 271 26.91 23.10 3.28
N THR A 272 25.90 22.48 3.88
CA THR A 272 24.59 23.12 4.09
C THR A 272 24.67 24.00 5.32
N LYS A 273 24.70 25.33 5.15
CA LYS A 273 24.65 26.30 6.25
C LYS A 273 23.20 26.79 6.39
N ILE A 274 22.52 26.38 7.46
CA ILE A 274 21.20 26.92 7.79
C ILE A 274 21.45 28.19 8.61
N THR A 275 21.14 29.35 8.02
CA THR A 275 21.23 30.64 8.71
C THR A 275 20.19 30.72 9.82
N SER A 276 20.53 31.40 10.90
CA SER A 276 19.70 31.51 12.11
C SER A 276 18.45 32.38 11.92
N SER A 277 18.40 33.22 10.88
CA SER A 277 17.24 34.04 10.55
C SER A 277 17.07 34.23 9.04
N LYS A 278 15.84 34.54 8.64
CA LYS A 278 15.45 34.80 7.25
C LYS A 278 16.18 36.02 6.68
N ASP A 279 16.39 37.05 7.49
CA ASP A 279 17.00 38.30 7.03
C ASP A 279 18.48 38.11 6.67
N VAL A 280 19.21 37.28 7.42
CA VAL A 280 20.63 36.94 7.13
C VAL A 280 20.78 36.07 5.88
N SER A 281 19.71 35.41 5.42
CA SER A 281 19.73 34.59 4.20
C SER A 281 19.65 35.41 2.90
N LEU A 282 19.14 36.64 2.97
CA LEU A 282 19.03 37.53 1.82
C LEU A 282 20.34 38.29 1.55
N ASP A 283 21.14 38.54 2.58
CA ASP A 283 22.42 39.27 2.48
C ASP A 283 23.61 38.41 2.00
N GLN A 284 23.41 37.09 1.81
CA GLN A 284 24.47 36.13 1.44
C GLN A 284 24.30 35.52 0.04
N GLN A 285 23.42 36.08 -0.80
CA GLN A 285 23.32 35.77 -2.23
C GLN A 285 24.00 36.84 -3.07
#